data_AF-A0ABD6CKT3-F1
#
_entry.id   AF-A0ABD6CKT3-F1
#
_cell.length_a   1.000
_cell.length_b   1.000
_cell.length_c   1.000
_cell.angle_alpha   90.00
_cell.angle_beta   90.00
_cell.angle_gamma   90.00
#
_symmetry.space_group_name_H-M   'P 1'
#
loop_
_entity.id
_entity.type
_entity.pdbx_description
1 polymer ?
#
loop_
_entity_poly.entity_id
_entity_poly.type
_entity_poly.pdbx_seq_one_letter_code
_entity_poly.pdbx_strand_id
1 'polypeptide(L)'
;MDGEQPGKARDSGERRRTEENETRLRRTTHAPAVDDRFSVPLRGVAVDPETRCAHWDDDVDVVALRFGCCGHFSPCRVCHAETVDHDPEPWPRTRFDEAAVLCGVCGATLPARTYLDSSDACPECGAAFNPGCRRHRDRYFEE
;
A
#
# COMPACT_ATOMS: atom_id res chain seq x y z
N MET A 1 -27.03 -37.98 -34.81
CA MET A 1 -27.16 -39.03 -33.77
C MET A 1 -25.90 -38.97 -32.91
N ASP A 2 -25.57 -37.80 -32.37
CA ASP A 2 -26.17 -37.14 -31.18
C ASP A 2 -25.59 -37.73 -29.90
N GLY A 3 -25.10 -36.87 -29.00
CA GLY A 3 -24.70 -37.20 -27.63
C GLY A 3 -23.28 -36.76 -27.27
N GLU A 4 -23.00 -35.47 -27.06
CA GLU A 4 -23.16 -34.71 -25.79
C GLU A 4 -22.01 -34.93 -24.79
N GLN A 5 -21.32 -33.84 -24.44
CA GLN A 5 -20.33 -33.75 -23.35
C GLN A 5 -21.01 -33.81 -21.97
N PRO A 6 -20.22 -33.90 -20.88
CA PRO A 6 -20.40 -32.85 -19.89
C PRO A 6 -19.07 -32.23 -19.43
N GLY A 7 -19.04 -30.90 -19.49
CA GLY A 7 -18.04 -30.07 -18.85
C GLY A 7 -18.12 -30.16 -17.33
N LYS A 8 -16.96 -30.30 -16.68
CA LYS A 8 -16.85 -30.22 -15.23
C LYS A 8 -16.84 -28.76 -14.79
N ALA A 9 -17.93 -28.34 -14.17
CA ALA A 9 -17.97 -27.17 -13.30
C ALA A 9 -17.10 -27.42 -12.04
N ARG A 10 -16.04 -26.63 -11.89
CA ARG A 10 -15.26 -26.37 -10.66
C ARG A 10 -14.87 -24.90 -10.81
N ASP A 11 -15.01 -23.97 -9.88
CA ASP A 11 -15.00 -23.99 -8.43
C ASP A 11 -15.38 -22.54 -8.04
N SER A 12 -16.51 -22.34 -7.38
CA SER A 12 -17.00 -21.02 -6.95
C SER A 12 -16.97 -20.88 -5.42
N GLY A 13 -16.63 -21.95 -4.70
CA GLY A 13 -16.68 -22.05 -3.24
C GLY A 13 -15.33 -21.85 -2.56
N GLU A 14 -14.23 -22.17 -3.24
CA GLU A 14 -12.87 -21.86 -2.75
C GLU A 14 -12.58 -20.37 -2.87
N ARG A 15 -12.87 -19.78 -4.05
CA ARG A 15 -12.73 -18.34 -4.34
C ARG A 15 -13.50 -17.44 -3.37
N ARG A 16 -14.76 -17.80 -3.07
CA ARG A 16 -15.59 -17.02 -2.13
C ARG A 16 -15.03 -17.06 -0.70
N ARG A 17 -14.39 -18.16 -0.30
CA ARG A 17 -13.74 -18.27 1.03
C ARG A 17 -12.41 -17.52 1.11
N THR A 18 -11.64 -17.46 0.03
CA THR A 18 -10.40 -16.65 -0.02
C THR A 18 -10.72 -15.17 0.04
N GLU A 19 -11.70 -14.69 -0.72
CA GLU A 19 -12.13 -13.28 -0.72
C GLU A 19 -12.65 -12.83 0.66
N GLU A 20 -13.45 -13.65 1.34
CA GLU A 20 -13.93 -13.37 2.70
C GLU A 20 -12.78 -13.34 3.72
N ASN A 21 -11.75 -14.18 3.55
CA ASN A 21 -10.60 -14.21 4.44
C ASN A 21 -9.65 -13.03 4.19
N GLU A 22 -9.44 -12.63 2.93
CA GLU A 22 -8.71 -11.43 2.54
C GLU A 22 -9.41 -10.16 3.02
N THR A 23 -10.74 -10.13 2.98
CA THR A 23 -11.54 -9.03 3.54
C THR A 23 -11.38 -8.94 5.07
N ARG A 24 -11.31 -10.09 5.77
CA ARG A 24 -11.06 -10.13 7.23
C ARG A 24 -9.67 -9.64 7.63
N LEU A 25 -8.71 -9.66 6.70
CA LEU A 25 -7.36 -9.16 6.94
C LEU A 25 -7.22 -7.66 6.71
N ARG A 26 -8.20 -7.00 6.10
CA ARG A 26 -8.16 -5.55 5.87
C ARG A 26 -8.59 -4.78 7.12
N ARG A 27 -7.84 -3.74 7.49
CA ARG A 27 -8.11 -2.91 8.68
C ARG A 27 -8.16 -1.42 8.33
N THR A 28 -9.12 -0.71 8.91
CA THR A 28 -9.16 0.75 8.84
C THR A 28 -8.71 1.32 10.16
N THR A 29 -7.81 2.31 10.12
CA THR A 29 -7.24 2.90 11.32
C THR A 29 -7.18 4.43 11.21
N HIS A 30 -7.82 5.13 12.16
CA HIS A 30 -7.88 6.59 12.27
C HIS A 30 -7.08 7.13 13.45
N ALA A 31 -6.73 8.42 13.42
CA ALA A 31 -6.09 9.11 14.55
C ALA A 31 -6.92 8.95 15.83
N PRO A 32 -6.29 8.63 16.98
CA PRO A 32 -4.86 8.50 17.24
C PRO A 32 -4.28 7.06 17.16
N ALA A 33 -5.07 6.02 16.85
CA ALA A 33 -4.62 4.62 16.86
C ALA A 33 -3.72 4.26 15.66
N VAL A 34 -2.73 3.38 15.71
CA VAL A 34 -2.01 2.92 14.49
C VAL A 34 -2.28 1.44 14.23
N ASP A 35 -2.05 0.97 13.00
CA ASP A 35 -2.15 -0.46 12.72
C ASP A 35 -0.91 -1.18 13.25
N ASP A 36 -1.10 -1.96 14.32
CA ASP A 36 -0.06 -2.65 15.08
C ASP A 36 0.63 -3.80 14.34
N ARG A 37 0.14 -4.17 13.15
CA ARG A 37 0.76 -5.18 12.29
C ARG A 37 2.04 -4.70 11.63
N PHE A 38 2.18 -3.38 11.48
CA PHE A 38 3.33 -2.77 10.83
C PHE A 38 4.33 -2.24 11.86
N SER A 39 5.62 -2.33 11.55
CA SER A 39 6.71 -1.80 12.39
C SER A 39 6.82 -0.28 12.39
N VAL A 40 6.04 0.39 11.52
CA VAL A 40 5.96 1.85 11.38
C VAL A 40 4.56 2.33 11.75
N PRO A 41 4.38 3.60 12.15
CA PRO A 41 3.06 4.13 12.49
C PRO A 41 2.22 4.30 11.22
N LEU A 42 1.51 3.24 10.82
CA LEU A 42 0.71 3.18 9.60
C LEU A 42 -0.78 3.40 9.88
N ARG A 43 -1.43 4.15 8.99
CA ARG A 43 -2.87 4.43 8.98
C ARG A 43 -3.42 4.28 7.57
N GLY A 44 -4.71 4.02 7.45
CA GLY A 44 -5.38 3.96 6.15
C GLY A 44 -6.74 3.29 6.25
N VAL A 45 -7.37 3.11 5.09
CA VAL A 45 -8.73 2.55 4.96
C VAL A 45 -8.65 1.19 4.30
N ALA A 46 -9.19 0.19 4.99
CA ALA A 46 -9.17 -1.22 4.61
C ALA A 46 -7.78 -1.70 4.13
N VAL A 47 -6.75 -1.42 4.92
CA VAL A 47 -5.37 -1.76 4.61
C VAL A 47 -5.12 -3.24 4.82
N ASP A 48 -4.64 -3.94 3.80
CA ASP A 48 -4.25 -5.35 3.86
C ASP A 48 -2.82 -5.50 4.44
N PRO A 49 -2.34 -6.72 4.71
CA PRO A 49 -0.99 -6.94 5.23
C PRO A 49 0.16 -6.45 4.33
N GLU A 50 -0.07 -6.28 3.02
CA GLU A 50 0.91 -5.81 2.04
C GLU A 50 0.73 -4.33 1.69
N THR A 51 0.00 -3.58 2.52
CA THR A 51 -0.28 -2.14 2.41
C THR A 51 -1.22 -1.72 1.29
N ARG A 52 -1.84 -2.66 0.56
CA ARG A 52 -2.94 -2.32 -0.36
C ARG A 52 -4.11 -1.76 0.43
N CYS A 53 -4.90 -0.88 -0.17
CA CYS A 53 -5.96 -0.16 0.53
C CYS A 53 -7.27 -0.15 -0.28
N ALA A 54 -8.35 0.35 0.32
CA ALA A 54 -9.64 0.49 -0.36
C ALA A 54 -9.60 1.33 -1.65
N HIS A 55 -8.59 2.19 -1.82
CA HIS A 55 -8.46 3.08 -2.97
C HIS A 55 -7.59 2.50 -4.09
N TRP A 56 -6.60 1.67 -3.75
CA TRP A 56 -5.59 1.10 -4.65
C TRP A 56 -5.24 -0.32 -4.17
N ASP A 57 -5.55 -1.32 -4.99
CA ASP A 57 -5.54 -2.74 -4.62
C ASP A 57 -4.98 -3.65 -5.72
N ASP A 58 -4.20 -3.09 -6.65
CA ASP A 58 -3.46 -3.91 -7.62
C ASP A 58 -2.26 -4.60 -6.94
N ASP A 59 -1.72 -5.66 -7.56
CA ASP A 59 -0.57 -6.42 -7.05
C ASP A 59 0.70 -5.55 -6.82
N VAL A 60 0.75 -4.37 -7.43
CA VAL A 60 1.86 -3.41 -7.36
C VAL A 60 1.62 -2.24 -6.39
N ASP A 61 0.43 -2.16 -5.78
CA ASP A 61 0.05 -1.13 -4.80
C ASP A 61 0.52 -1.48 -3.38
N VAL A 62 1.77 -1.93 -3.29
CA VAL A 62 2.36 -2.56 -2.09
C VAL A 62 3.35 -1.62 -1.39
N VAL A 63 3.08 -0.32 -1.43
CA VAL A 63 3.88 0.70 -0.73
C VAL A 63 3.02 1.57 0.17
N ALA A 64 3.57 1.95 1.34
CA ALA A 64 3.05 3.04 2.14
C ALA A 64 4.07 4.18 2.24
N LEU A 65 3.58 5.42 2.19
CA LEU A 65 4.40 6.62 2.09
C LEU A 65 4.28 7.44 3.37
N ARG A 66 5.40 7.97 3.84
CA ARG A 66 5.47 8.82 5.03
C ARG A 66 5.16 10.27 4.67
N PHE A 67 4.25 10.90 5.41
CA PHE A 67 3.84 12.28 5.16
C PHE A 67 4.62 13.28 6.02
N GLY A 68 4.94 14.44 5.46
CA GLY A 68 5.75 15.48 6.11
C GLY A 68 5.06 16.10 7.34
N CYS A 69 3.74 16.25 7.28
CA CYS A 69 2.92 16.90 8.30
C CYS A 69 2.95 16.20 9.67
N CYS A 70 2.98 14.86 9.69
CA CYS A 70 2.84 14.08 10.92
C CYS A 70 3.85 12.93 11.05
N GLY A 71 4.65 12.66 10.01
CA GLY A 71 5.63 11.57 10.01
C GLY A 71 5.02 10.16 10.07
N HIS A 72 3.71 10.00 9.86
CA HIS A 72 3.03 8.71 9.77
C HIS A 72 3.01 8.19 8.34
N PHE A 73 2.89 6.87 8.21
CA PHE A 73 2.78 6.20 6.93
C PHE A 73 1.32 6.01 6.55
N SER A 74 1.01 6.16 5.27
CA SER A 74 -0.29 5.80 4.69
C SER A 74 -0.10 5.24 3.27
N PRO A 75 -0.85 4.21 2.85
CA PRO A 75 -0.78 3.65 1.50
C PRO A 75 -0.93 4.70 0.38
N CYS A 76 -1.78 5.69 0.61
CA CYS A 76 -1.97 6.78 -0.34
C CYS A 76 -2.41 8.08 0.35
N ARG A 77 -2.43 9.17 -0.42
CA ARG A 77 -2.88 10.49 0.03
C ARG A 77 -4.36 10.53 0.43
N VAL A 78 -5.21 9.71 -0.20
CA VAL A 78 -6.64 9.64 0.13
C VAL A 78 -6.84 8.96 1.48
N CYS A 79 -6.18 7.81 1.70
CA CYS A 79 -6.10 7.17 3.02
C CYS A 79 -5.62 8.14 4.11
N HIS A 80 -4.62 8.99 3.84
CA HIS A 80 -4.19 10.00 4.81
C HIS A 80 -5.32 10.98 5.12
N ALA A 81 -5.87 11.65 4.09
CA ALA A 81 -6.92 12.64 4.26
C ALA A 81 -8.18 12.11 4.98
N GLU A 82 -8.50 10.82 4.85
CA GLU A 82 -9.64 10.20 5.54
C GLU A 82 -9.34 9.75 6.98
N THR A 83 -8.06 9.65 7.38
CA THR A 83 -7.66 9.06 8.67
C THR A 83 -7.05 10.04 9.66
N VAL A 84 -6.88 11.30 9.28
CA VAL A 84 -6.39 12.39 10.14
C VAL A 84 -7.13 13.71 9.87
N ASP A 85 -7.14 14.61 10.86
CA ASP A 85 -7.82 15.91 10.78
C ASP A 85 -6.94 17.06 10.24
N HIS A 86 -5.95 16.74 9.40
CA HIS A 86 -5.06 17.73 8.80
C HIS A 86 -4.68 17.37 7.36
N ASP A 87 -4.32 18.39 6.59
CA ASP A 87 -3.97 18.22 5.19
C ASP A 87 -2.63 17.47 5.02
N PRO A 88 -2.51 16.62 3.99
CA PRO A 88 -1.27 15.92 3.67
C PRO A 88 -0.21 16.89 3.14
N GLU A 89 0.99 16.81 3.73
CA GLU A 89 2.19 17.51 3.24
C GLU A 89 3.21 16.52 2.65
N PRO A 90 3.86 16.87 1.52
CA PRO A 90 4.95 16.07 0.94
C PRO A 90 6.09 15.85 1.94
N TRP A 91 6.81 14.73 1.80
CA TRP A 91 8.03 14.47 2.56
C TRP A 91 9.12 15.48 2.19
N PRO A 92 9.73 16.16 3.18
CA PRO A 92 10.61 17.29 2.89
C PRO A 92 11.95 16.86 2.29
N ARG A 93 12.46 17.63 1.32
CA ARG A 93 13.70 17.30 0.59
C ARG A 93 14.91 17.18 1.50
N THR A 94 14.94 17.97 2.57
CA THR A 94 16.00 17.96 3.58
C THR A 94 16.08 16.64 4.36
N ARG A 95 15.04 15.79 4.29
CA ARG A 95 14.96 14.50 5.00
C ARG A 95 14.92 13.30 4.05
N PHE A 96 15.37 13.46 2.81
CA PHE A 96 15.31 12.40 1.80
C PHE A 96 16.17 11.16 2.11
N ASP A 97 17.15 11.31 3.00
CA ASP A 97 18.00 10.23 3.48
C ASP A 97 17.38 9.46 4.66
N GLU A 98 16.22 9.89 5.15
CA GLU A 98 15.44 9.19 6.17
C GLU A 98 14.38 8.26 5.55
N ALA A 99 13.99 7.24 6.32
CA ALA A 99 12.91 6.32 5.96
C ALA A 99 11.60 7.07 5.66
N ALA A 100 11.14 6.92 4.41
CA ALA A 100 9.96 7.60 3.88
C ALA A 100 9.01 6.66 3.14
N VAL A 101 9.45 5.44 2.80
CA VAL A 101 8.63 4.44 2.09
C VAL A 101 8.71 3.12 2.83
N LEU A 102 7.59 2.45 3.02
CA LEU A 102 7.51 1.06 3.49
C LEU A 102 7.17 0.18 2.29
N CYS A 103 7.92 -0.90 2.07
CA CYS A 103 7.50 -1.98 1.19
C CYS A 103 6.59 -2.93 1.97
N GLY A 104 5.34 -3.08 1.56
CA GLY A 104 4.37 -3.96 2.21
C GLY A 104 4.68 -5.45 2.05
N VAL A 105 5.40 -5.84 1.00
CA VAL A 105 5.76 -7.26 0.75
C VAL A 105 6.82 -7.78 1.72
N CYS A 106 7.89 -7.01 1.95
CA CYS A 106 9.01 -7.45 2.81
C CYS A 106 9.12 -6.69 4.14
N GLY A 107 8.33 -5.63 4.34
CA GLY A 107 8.38 -4.79 5.53
C GLY A 107 9.57 -3.84 5.61
N ALA A 108 10.44 -3.80 4.60
CA ALA A 108 11.61 -2.91 4.59
C ALA A 108 11.18 -1.45 4.45
N THR A 109 11.82 -0.56 5.22
CA THR A 109 11.67 0.88 5.05
C THR A 109 12.83 1.45 4.24
N LEU A 110 12.51 2.23 3.21
CA LEU A 110 13.48 2.83 2.28
C LEU A 110 13.57 4.34 2.50
N PRO A 111 14.77 4.92 2.37
CA PRO A 111 14.91 6.36 2.18
C PRO A 111 14.19 6.83 0.92
N ALA A 112 13.71 8.09 0.93
CA ALA A 112 13.04 8.67 -0.23
C ALA A 112 13.93 8.61 -1.49
N ARG A 113 15.23 8.92 -1.37
CA ARG A 113 16.18 8.83 -2.51
C ARG A 113 16.21 7.44 -3.11
N THR A 114 16.40 6.43 -2.26
CA THR A 114 16.47 5.02 -2.66
C THR A 114 15.20 4.60 -3.40
N TYR A 115 14.02 4.95 -2.90
CA TYR A 115 12.76 4.66 -3.58
C TYR A 115 12.66 5.36 -4.94
N LEU A 116 13.00 6.65 -5.02
CA LEU A 116 12.92 7.42 -6.26
C LEU A 116 13.84 6.88 -7.38
N ASP A 117 14.97 6.28 -6.99
CA ASP A 117 15.98 5.68 -7.88
C ASP A 117 15.73 4.18 -8.17
N SER A 118 14.81 3.53 -7.46
CA SER A 118 14.63 2.06 -7.43
C SER A 118 14.06 1.41 -8.70
N SER A 119 13.81 2.17 -9.76
CA SER A 119 13.21 1.65 -11.01
C SER A 119 11.86 0.92 -10.82
N ASP A 120 11.02 1.40 -9.90
CA ASP A 120 9.71 0.83 -9.54
C ASP A 120 9.78 -0.60 -9.00
N ALA A 121 10.83 -0.95 -8.27
CA ALA A 121 10.92 -2.22 -7.56
C ALA A 121 11.57 -2.05 -6.20
N CYS A 122 11.19 -2.88 -5.23
CA CYS A 122 11.87 -2.91 -3.95
C CYS A 122 13.32 -3.37 -4.14
N PRO A 123 14.35 -2.60 -3.73
CA PRO A 123 15.73 -3.03 -3.84
C PRO A 123 16.08 -4.20 -2.90
N GLU A 124 15.27 -4.43 -1.86
CA GLU A 124 15.49 -5.49 -0.88
C GLU A 124 14.90 -6.84 -1.30
N CYS A 125 13.70 -6.85 -1.88
CA CYS A 125 12.99 -8.10 -2.23
C CYS A 125 12.61 -8.24 -3.70
N GLY A 126 12.79 -7.21 -4.53
CA GLY A 126 12.45 -7.23 -5.95
C GLY A 126 10.96 -7.12 -6.27
N ALA A 127 10.08 -6.94 -5.27
CA ALA A 127 8.66 -6.72 -5.50
C ALA A 127 8.42 -5.49 -6.38
N ALA A 128 7.51 -5.60 -7.36
CA ALA A 128 7.16 -4.48 -8.22
C ALA A 128 6.35 -3.43 -7.46
N PHE A 129 6.67 -2.17 -7.68
CA PHE A 129 5.92 -1.02 -7.21
C PHE A 129 5.13 -0.41 -8.35
N ASN A 130 4.01 0.24 -8.04
CA ASN A 130 3.17 0.87 -9.05
C ASN A 130 3.93 1.99 -9.80
N PRO A 131 4.26 1.83 -11.09
CA PRO A 131 4.96 2.86 -11.86
C PRO A 131 4.10 4.11 -12.06
N GLY A 132 2.78 3.99 -11.93
CA GLY A 132 1.83 5.09 -11.95
C GLY A 132 2.11 6.14 -10.88
N CYS A 133 2.71 5.74 -9.74
CA CYS A 133 3.11 6.64 -8.65
C CYS A 133 4.11 7.72 -9.10
N ARG A 134 4.89 7.49 -10.17
CA ARG A 134 5.83 8.49 -10.70
C ARG A 134 5.14 9.79 -11.10
N ARG A 135 3.91 9.71 -11.60
CA ARG A 135 3.11 10.87 -12.05
C ARG A 135 2.62 11.74 -10.88
N HIS A 136 2.81 11.30 -9.65
CA HIS A 136 2.25 11.91 -8.44
C HIS A 136 3.32 12.15 -7.38
N ARG A 137 4.61 12.10 -7.75
CA ARG A 137 5.73 12.26 -6.81
C ARG A 137 5.66 13.58 -6.05
N ASP A 138 5.25 14.65 -6.74
CA ASP A 138 5.01 15.99 -6.18
C ASP A 138 4.03 16.00 -4.99
N ARG A 139 3.13 15.02 -4.92
CA ARG A 139 2.16 14.90 -3.82
C ARG A 139 2.73 14.22 -2.57
N TYR A 140 3.87 13.56 -2.70
CA TYR A 140 4.48 12.74 -1.64
C TYR A 140 5.91 13.17 -1.29
N PHE A 141 6.60 13.89 -2.19
CA PHE A 141 7.99 14.31 -2.03
C PHE A 141 8.17 15.73 -2.57
N GLU A 142 8.87 16.58 -1.84
CA GLU A 142 9.29 17.89 -2.33
C GLU A 142 10.34 17.79 -3.45
N GLU A 143 10.34 18.76 -4.38
CA GLU A 143 11.27 18.82 -5.52
C GLU A 143 12.70 19.25 -5.15
#